data_AF-A0A345P1L8-F1
#
_entry.id   AF-A0A345P1L8-F1
#
_cell.length_a   1.000
_cell.length_b   1.000
_cell.length_c   1.000
_cell.angle_alpha   90.00
_cell.angle_beta   90.00
_cell.angle_gamma   90.00
#
_symmetry.space_group_name_H-M   'P 1'
#
loop_
_entity.id
_entity.type
_entity.pdbx_description
1 polymer ?
#
loop_
_entity_poly.entity_id
_entity_poly.type
_entity_poly.pdbx_seq_one_letter_code
_entity_poly.pdbx_strand_id
1 'polypeptide(L)'
;MKLTQTNKLFISATALTIAATVSIPPPIQAAGATTFKDVPADHYAYEAITYMAKHKIINGYADNTYRLNKPVTRAQAAKMIALAIGAKPSHAYRMNFTDVTMENGAYEYIRALTEKGLFANKEKFKPNAPLTRGQMAKLLVLGYNIITDDNDFIRFADVEKSNGSYEYIITIAELNITTTRPGAQFKPNHPVTRAQMAAFLYRTMEFDDKRKEGQIVYDKNKKAYVDKKQVSPPTTEPPKPTPEPPKPTPEPPKPTPEQPSLAAQTIIAINAKRKAAKVSQLQADPALNRIAAAKAEDLAKRGELTHISPTYGTTAEMLKKFDYNYIEFGENIGMGFDDAKEITDAWAAQSGNEQNVLCTVFTHIGAGTATDKEGTIYWVSLYSKK
;
A
#
# COMPACT_ATOMS: atom_id res chain seq x y z
N MET A 1 -38.94 -62.82 59.25
CA MET A 1 -38.97 -62.80 60.73
C MET A 1 -38.81 -61.35 61.16
N LYS A 2 -39.86 -60.76 61.78
CA LYS A 2 -39.96 -59.45 62.49
C LYS A 2 -39.45 -58.22 61.69
N LEU A 3 -40.27 -57.34 61.09
CA LEU A 3 -41.43 -56.57 61.58
C LEU A 3 -41.10 -55.67 62.79
N THR A 4 -40.86 -54.38 62.53
CA THR A 4 -41.14 -53.22 63.41
C THR A 4 -41.24 -51.97 62.52
N GLN A 5 -42.44 -51.52 62.16
CA GLN A 5 -43.34 -50.59 62.86
C GLN A 5 -43.03 -49.08 62.66
N THR A 6 -43.89 -48.48 61.84
CA THR A 6 -44.69 -47.25 62.06
C THR A 6 -44.08 -45.84 62.24
N ASN A 7 -44.66 -44.95 61.41
CA ASN A 7 -45.11 -43.58 61.65
C ASN A 7 -44.05 -42.46 61.66
N LYS A 8 -44.15 -41.47 60.77
CA LYS A 8 -45.00 -40.27 60.90
C LYS A 8 -44.79 -39.32 59.71
N LEU A 9 -45.89 -38.67 59.34
CA LEU A 9 -46.06 -37.56 58.43
C LEU A 9 -45.13 -36.37 58.76
N PHE A 10 -44.49 -35.73 57.78
CA PHE A 10 -44.20 -34.29 57.76
C PHE A 10 -44.03 -33.80 56.33
N ILE A 11 -44.94 -32.92 55.89
CA ILE A 11 -44.81 -32.11 54.68
C ILE A 11 -43.80 -31.01 55.01
N SER A 12 -42.67 -31.00 54.31
CA SER A 12 -41.78 -29.84 54.24
C SER A 12 -41.31 -29.70 52.80
N ALA A 13 -41.88 -28.73 52.10
CA ALA A 13 -41.47 -28.33 50.76
C ALA A 13 -40.06 -27.72 50.85
N THR A 14 -39.08 -28.40 50.28
CA THR A 14 -37.75 -27.84 50.04
C THR A 14 -37.56 -27.86 48.54
N ALA A 15 -37.74 -26.70 47.90
CA ALA A 15 -37.39 -26.49 46.50
C ALA A 15 -35.86 -26.56 46.40
N LEU A 16 -35.36 -27.68 45.87
CA LEU A 16 -33.94 -27.84 45.56
C LEU A 16 -33.67 -27.04 44.27
N THR A 17 -33.14 -25.83 44.41
CA THR A 17 -32.57 -25.07 43.29
C THR A 17 -31.32 -25.80 42.81
N ILE A 18 -31.42 -26.50 41.68
CA ILE A 18 -30.27 -26.99 40.93
C ILE A 18 -29.60 -25.74 40.33
N ALA A 19 -28.52 -25.28 40.96
CA ALA A 19 -27.62 -24.32 40.34
C ALA A 19 -26.92 -25.02 39.17
N ALA A 20 -27.46 -24.85 37.96
CA ALA A 20 -26.76 -25.23 36.74
C ALA A 20 -25.54 -24.32 36.61
N THR A 21 -24.36 -24.84 36.94
CA THR A 21 -23.09 -24.21 36.59
C THR A 21 -22.98 -24.20 35.07
N VAL A 22 -23.31 -23.07 34.45
CA VAL A 22 -22.96 -22.82 33.05
C VAL A 22 -21.45 -22.76 32.99
N SER A 23 -20.83 -23.87 32.59
CA SER A 23 -19.42 -23.89 32.21
C SER A 23 -19.29 -23.06 30.93
N ILE A 24 -18.98 -21.77 31.10
CA ILE A 24 -18.63 -20.90 29.98
C ILE A 24 -17.38 -21.55 29.34
N PRO A 25 -17.43 -22.00 28.07
CA PRO A 25 -16.23 -22.46 27.41
C PRO A 25 -15.21 -21.32 27.43
N PRO A 26 -13.92 -21.57 27.70
CA PRO A 26 -12.91 -20.53 27.62
C PRO A 26 -13.04 -19.85 26.25
N PRO A 27 -12.86 -18.51 26.17
CA PRO A 27 -12.91 -17.83 24.89
C PRO A 27 -11.99 -18.56 23.92
N ILE A 28 -12.56 -19.02 22.80
CA ILE A 28 -11.79 -19.62 21.71
C ILE A 28 -10.74 -18.58 21.35
N GLN A 29 -9.48 -18.92 21.64
CA GLN A 29 -8.36 -18.05 21.38
C GLN A 29 -8.34 -17.81 19.87
N ALA A 30 -8.68 -16.58 19.47
CA ALA A 30 -8.55 -16.15 18.09
C ALA A 30 -7.13 -16.48 17.64
N ALA A 31 -7.00 -17.20 16.52
CA ALA A 31 -5.70 -17.56 15.95
C ALA A 31 -4.83 -16.30 15.85
N GLY A 32 -3.82 -16.22 16.72
CA GLY A 32 -3.06 -14.99 16.93
C GLY A 32 -2.39 -14.55 15.63
N ALA A 33 -2.52 -13.26 15.31
CA ALA A 33 -1.69 -12.64 14.30
C ALA A 33 -0.22 -12.89 14.67
N THR A 34 0.53 -13.58 13.79
CA THR A 34 1.94 -13.88 14.03
C THR A 34 2.72 -12.57 14.06
N THR A 35 3.03 -12.08 15.25
CA THR A 35 3.84 -10.87 15.47
C THR A 35 5.26 -11.29 15.83
N PHE A 36 6.24 -10.54 15.32
CA PHE A 36 7.67 -10.78 15.56
C PHE A 36 8.21 -9.76 16.55
N LYS A 37 9.09 -10.18 17.45
CA LYS A 37 9.63 -9.34 18.55
C LYS A 37 10.37 -8.10 18.06
N ASP A 38 11.02 -8.20 16.92
CA ASP A 38 11.86 -7.17 16.31
C ASP A 38 11.17 -6.42 15.16
N VAL A 39 9.84 -6.49 15.09
CA VAL A 39 9.04 -5.74 14.11
C VAL A 39 8.07 -4.83 14.86
N PRO A 40 8.49 -3.60 15.19
CA PRO A 40 7.63 -2.60 15.82
C PRO A 40 6.37 -2.31 15.00
N ALA A 41 5.26 -2.01 15.66
CA ALA A 41 3.96 -1.73 15.01
C ALA A 41 3.99 -0.49 14.10
N ASP A 42 4.91 0.44 14.36
CA ASP A 42 5.16 1.67 13.60
C ASP A 42 6.24 1.50 12.51
N HIS A 43 6.80 0.31 12.33
CA HIS A 43 7.79 0.05 11.29
C HIS A 43 7.11 0.02 9.90
N TYR A 44 7.68 0.67 8.87
CA TYR A 44 7.11 0.77 7.51
C TYR A 44 6.74 -0.58 6.83
N ALA A 45 7.39 -1.66 7.27
CA ALA A 45 7.12 -3.01 6.75
C ALA A 45 6.20 -3.84 7.66
N TYR A 46 5.69 -3.29 8.77
CA TYR A 46 4.92 -4.03 9.77
C TYR A 46 3.68 -4.70 9.15
N GLU A 47 2.88 -3.93 8.42
CA GLU A 47 1.66 -4.43 7.77
C GLU A 47 2.00 -5.52 6.76
N ALA A 48 2.95 -5.26 5.86
CA ALA A 48 3.42 -6.22 4.87
C ALA A 48 3.91 -7.52 5.52
N ILE A 49 4.72 -7.43 6.57
CA ILE A 49 5.25 -8.60 7.28
C ILE A 49 4.13 -9.37 7.97
N THR A 50 3.22 -8.67 8.66
CA THR A 50 2.11 -9.31 9.37
C THR A 50 1.16 -10.00 8.40
N TYR A 51 0.81 -9.32 7.30
CA TYR A 51 -0.02 -9.88 6.23
C TYR A 51 0.63 -11.14 5.64
N MET A 52 1.90 -11.05 5.24
CA MET A 52 2.57 -12.17 4.58
C MET A 52 2.82 -13.35 5.54
N ALA A 53 3.03 -13.09 6.84
CA ALA A 53 3.12 -14.14 7.85
C ALA A 53 1.77 -14.84 8.06
N LYS A 54 0.67 -14.07 8.16
CA LYS A 54 -0.70 -14.60 8.25
C LYS A 54 -1.05 -15.49 7.06
N HIS A 55 -0.61 -15.11 5.86
CA HIS A 55 -0.82 -15.87 4.62
C HIS A 55 0.25 -16.96 4.37
N LYS A 56 1.14 -17.22 5.34
CA LYS A 56 2.19 -18.25 5.29
C LYS A 56 3.18 -18.09 4.13
N ILE A 57 3.33 -16.87 3.61
CA ILE A 57 4.31 -16.52 2.55
C ILE A 57 5.70 -16.35 3.16
N ILE A 58 5.78 -15.81 4.38
CA ILE A 58 7.02 -15.67 5.14
C ILE A 58 6.91 -16.35 6.49
N ASN A 59 8.08 -16.65 7.04
CA ASN A 59 8.25 -17.07 8.43
C ASN A 59 9.38 -16.27 9.07
N GLY A 60 9.31 -16.15 10.40
CA GLY A 60 10.41 -15.67 11.22
C GLY A 60 11.43 -16.76 11.54
N TYR A 61 12.29 -16.47 12.49
CA TYR A 61 13.29 -17.36 13.06
C TYR A 61 12.73 -18.02 14.34
N ALA A 62 13.37 -19.11 14.78
CA ALA A 62 12.96 -19.87 15.96
C ALA A 62 12.93 -19.03 17.26
N ASP A 63 13.68 -17.94 17.30
CA ASP A 63 13.75 -16.97 18.41
C ASP A 63 12.59 -15.94 18.41
N ASN A 64 11.62 -16.10 17.51
CA ASN A 64 10.52 -15.18 17.23
C ASN A 64 10.96 -13.80 16.68
N THR A 65 12.08 -13.75 15.97
CA THR A 65 12.52 -12.55 15.22
C THR A 65 12.22 -12.69 13.72
N TYR A 66 12.08 -11.57 13.02
CA TYR A 66 12.01 -11.51 11.56
C TYR A 66 13.35 -11.12 10.94
N ARG A 67 14.22 -10.41 11.63
CA ARG A 67 15.54 -9.90 11.19
C ARG A 67 15.43 -8.97 9.98
N LEU A 68 14.71 -7.86 10.16
CA LEU A 68 14.33 -6.86 9.15
C LEU A 68 15.45 -6.51 8.14
N ASN A 69 16.65 -6.22 8.64
CA ASN A 69 17.77 -5.71 7.83
C ASN A 69 18.63 -6.79 7.18
N LYS A 70 18.36 -8.07 7.46
CA LYS A 70 19.14 -9.16 6.86
C LYS A 70 18.82 -9.25 5.36
N PRO A 71 19.82 -9.40 4.47
CA PRO A 71 19.58 -9.64 3.06
C PRO A 71 18.76 -10.91 2.81
N VAL A 72 17.88 -10.86 1.81
CA VAL A 72 17.14 -12.04 1.34
C VAL A 72 18.02 -12.81 0.34
N THR A 73 18.17 -14.11 0.55
CA THR A 73 18.85 -14.99 -0.41
C THR A 73 17.96 -15.28 -1.63
N ARG A 74 18.57 -15.64 -2.76
CA ARG A 74 17.85 -16.01 -3.98
C ARG A 74 16.84 -17.15 -3.75
N ALA A 75 17.20 -18.16 -2.96
CA ALA A 75 16.31 -19.27 -2.61
C ALA A 75 15.11 -18.82 -1.75
N GLN A 76 15.35 -17.93 -0.76
CA GLN A 76 14.28 -17.38 0.05
C GLN A 76 13.31 -16.53 -0.78
N ALA A 77 13.83 -15.67 -1.66
CA ALA A 77 12.99 -14.88 -2.54
C ALA A 77 12.18 -15.75 -3.51
N ALA A 78 12.78 -16.81 -4.07
CA ALA A 78 12.08 -17.76 -4.91
C ALA A 78 10.89 -18.40 -4.17
N LYS A 79 11.11 -18.84 -2.92
CA LYS A 79 10.04 -19.37 -2.07
C LYS A 79 8.94 -18.34 -1.81
N MET A 80 9.29 -17.11 -1.44
CA MET A 80 8.31 -16.05 -1.15
C MET A 80 7.44 -15.75 -2.37
N ILE A 81 8.05 -15.57 -3.55
CA ILE A 81 7.33 -15.23 -4.78
C ILE A 81 6.47 -16.41 -5.25
N ALA A 82 7.00 -17.64 -5.24
CA ALA A 82 6.24 -18.82 -5.63
C ALA A 82 5.00 -19.04 -4.75
N LEU A 83 5.12 -18.84 -3.43
CA LEU A 83 3.98 -18.90 -2.52
C LEU A 83 2.96 -17.80 -2.82
N ALA A 84 3.41 -16.57 -3.03
CA ALA A 84 2.52 -15.43 -3.26
C ALA A 84 1.73 -15.56 -4.58
N ILE A 85 2.34 -16.09 -5.64
CA ILE A 85 1.66 -16.31 -6.93
C ILE A 85 1.03 -17.71 -7.07
N GLY A 86 1.08 -18.54 -6.01
CA GLY A 86 0.57 -19.90 -6.02
C GLY A 86 1.25 -20.84 -7.04
N ALA A 87 2.52 -20.58 -7.39
CA ALA A 87 3.25 -21.37 -8.36
C ALA A 87 3.56 -22.77 -7.83
N LYS A 88 3.18 -23.78 -8.61
CA LYS A 88 3.53 -25.18 -8.39
C LYS A 88 4.20 -25.71 -9.66
N PRO A 89 5.30 -26.45 -9.55
CA PRO A 89 5.96 -27.00 -10.72
C PRO A 89 5.20 -28.22 -11.26
N SER A 90 5.29 -28.45 -12.57
CA SER A 90 4.97 -29.75 -13.16
C SER A 90 5.89 -30.84 -12.60
N HIS A 91 5.36 -32.06 -12.48
CA HIS A 91 6.14 -33.22 -12.10
C HIS A 91 7.13 -33.65 -13.20
N ALA A 92 6.90 -33.22 -14.45
CA ALA A 92 7.76 -33.55 -15.59
C ALA A 92 8.96 -32.60 -15.74
N TYR A 93 8.88 -31.38 -15.19
CA TYR A 93 9.94 -30.39 -15.36
C TYR A 93 11.21 -30.80 -14.62
N ARG A 94 12.37 -30.57 -15.26
CA ARG A 94 13.70 -30.86 -14.70
C ARG A 94 14.55 -29.60 -14.72
N MET A 95 15.14 -29.29 -13.56
CA MET A 95 16.12 -28.21 -13.43
C MET A 95 17.53 -28.73 -13.74
N ASN A 96 18.36 -27.85 -14.29
CA ASN A 96 19.77 -28.12 -14.58
C ASN A 96 20.71 -27.66 -13.45
N PHE A 97 20.16 -27.07 -12.38
CA PHE A 97 20.96 -26.56 -11.28
C PHE A 97 21.62 -27.68 -10.49
N THR A 98 22.94 -27.71 -10.49
CA THR A 98 23.74 -28.69 -9.76
C THR A 98 23.96 -28.31 -8.29
N ASP A 99 23.64 -27.06 -7.90
CA ASP A 99 23.77 -26.52 -6.55
C ASP A 99 22.44 -26.37 -5.81
N VAL A 100 21.36 -26.98 -6.31
CA VAL A 100 20.04 -27.03 -5.68
C VAL A 100 19.56 -28.48 -5.64
N THR A 101 19.74 -29.13 -4.50
CA THR A 101 19.30 -30.52 -4.27
C THR A 101 17.87 -30.59 -3.75
N MET A 102 17.22 -31.76 -3.84
CA MET A 102 15.86 -31.98 -3.31
C MET A 102 15.73 -31.74 -1.80
N GLU A 103 16.83 -31.81 -1.06
CA GLU A 103 16.90 -31.50 0.37
C GLU A 103 16.82 -29.99 0.65
N ASN A 104 17.05 -29.16 -0.36
CA ASN A 104 16.92 -27.72 -0.22
C ASN A 104 15.43 -27.36 0.01
N GLY A 105 15.12 -26.72 1.14
CA GLY A 105 13.74 -26.31 1.47
C GLY A 105 13.10 -25.31 0.50
N ALA A 106 13.84 -24.80 -0.48
CA ALA A 106 13.36 -23.98 -1.59
C ALA A 106 13.25 -24.74 -2.93
N TYR A 107 13.63 -26.02 -3.01
CA TYR A 107 13.78 -26.79 -4.26
C TYR A 107 12.54 -26.71 -5.17
N GLU A 108 11.36 -27.08 -4.66
CA GLU A 108 10.12 -27.08 -5.44
C GLU A 108 9.72 -25.66 -5.90
N TYR A 109 10.02 -24.63 -5.10
CA TYR A 109 9.71 -23.24 -5.45
C TYR A 109 10.65 -22.70 -6.53
N ILE A 110 11.95 -23.03 -6.42
CA ILE A 110 12.94 -22.72 -7.46
C ILE A 110 12.53 -23.42 -8.76
N ARG A 111 12.10 -24.70 -8.68
CA ARG A 111 11.59 -25.46 -9.82
C ARG A 111 10.42 -24.76 -10.49
N ALA A 112 9.41 -24.37 -9.70
CA ALA A 112 8.20 -23.72 -10.21
C ALA A 112 8.49 -22.42 -10.94
N LEU A 113 9.38 -21.59 -10.38
CA LEU A 113 9.71 -20.29 -10.95
C LEU A 113 10.65 -20.41 -12.16
N THR A 114 11.50 -21.44 -12.20
CA THR A 114 12.35 -21.72 -13.37
C THR A 114 11.52 -22.26 -14.53
N GLU A 115 10.55 -23.13 -14.26
CA GLU A 115 9.58 -23.59 -15.25
C GLU A 115 8.75 -22.44 -15.85
N LYS A 116 8.35 -21.49 -15.01
CA LYS A 116 7.67 -20.24 -15.45
C LYS A 116 8.61 -19.24 -16.14
N GLY A 117 9.90 -19.53 -16.28
CA GLY A 117 10.86 -18.65 -16.95
C GLY A 117 11.37 -17.46 -16.13
N LEU A 118 11.02 -17.36 -14.84
CA LEU A 118 11.50 -16.28 -13.96
C LEU A 118 13.00 -16.44 -13.62
N PHE A 119 13.50 -17.67 -13.66
CA PHE A 119 14.92 -17.96 -13.55
C PHE A 119 15.40 -18.70 -14.79
N ALA A 120 16.57 -18.30 -15.29
CA ALA A 120 17.23 -19.02 -16.39
C ALA A 120 17.74 -20.38 -15.89
N ASN A 121 17.38 -21.45 -16.59
CA ASN A 121 17.76 -22.84 -16.26
C ASN A 121 19.22 -23.15 -16.65
N LYS A 122 20.16 -22.46 -15.99
CA LYS A 122 21.61 -22.61 -16.15
C LYS A 122 22.16 -23.73 -15.25
N GLU A 123 23.47 -23.93 -15.24
CA GLU A 123 24.14 -24.95 -14.42
C GLU A 123 24.10 -24.66 -12.90
N LYS A 124 24.11 -23.39 -12.50
CA LYS A 124 24.14 -22.97 -11.08
C LYS A 124 23.07 -21.91 -10.80
N PHE A 125 22.32 -22.11 -9.72
CA PHE A 125 21.31 -21.17 -9.24
C PHE A 125 21.88 -20.17 -8.23
N LYS A 126 22.89 -20.55 -7.45
CA LYS A 126 23.47 -19.81 -6.31
C LYS A 126 22.43 -19.51 -5.23
N PRO A 127 21.84 -20.53 -4.57
CA PRO A 127 20.68 -20.35 -3.68
C PRO A 127 20.94 -19.44 -2.48
N ASN A 128 22.17 -19.45 -1.94
CA ASN A 128 22.56 -18.69 -0.75
C ASN A 128 23.07 -17.28 -1.06
N ALA A 129 23.27 -16.94 -2.34
CA ALA A 129 23.67 -15.58 -2.70
C ALA A 129 22.52 -14.59 -2.45
N PRO A 130 22.81 -13.34 -2.03
CA PRO A 130 21.79 -12.32 -1.87
C PRO A 130 21.08 -12.02 -3.21
N LEU A 131 19.78 -11.74 -3.15
CA LEU A 131 19.03 -11.22 -4.28
C LEU A 131 19.23 -9.70 -4.37
N THR A 132 19.54 -9.18 -5.56
CA THR A 132 19.65 -7.73 -5.75
C THR A 132 18.29 -7.08 -5.96
N ARG A 133 18.20 -5.76 -5.75
CA ARG A 133 16.97 -4.99 -5.98
C ARG A 133 16.49 -5.01 -7.43
N GLY A 134 17.40 -4.95 -8.41
CA GLY A 134 17.04 -5.09 -9.83
C GLY A 134 16.52 -6.49 -10.18
N GLN A 135 17.15 -7.53 -9.64
CA GLN A 135 16.65 -8.91 -9.79
C GLN A 135 15.27 -9.08 -9.14
N MET A 136 15.06 -8.49 -7.96
CA MET A 136 13.75 -8.48 -7.29
C MET A 136 12.69 -7.81 -8.17
N ALA A 137 12.96 -6.61 -8.72
CA ALA A 137 12.03 -5.92 -9.61
C ALA A 137 11.61 -6.80 -10.79
N LYS A 138 12.58 -7.43 -11.45
CA LYS A 138 12.34 -8.39 -12.54
C LYS A 138 11.42 -9.54 -12.12
N LEU A 139 11.69 -10.16 -10.97
CA LEU A 139 10.92 -11.30 -10.49
C LEU A 139 9.47 -10.93 -10.14
N LEU A 140 9.24 -9.73 -9.60
CA LEU A 140 7.89 -9.25 -9.30
C LEU A 140 7.09 -8.98 -10.57
N VAL A 141 7.67 -8.23 -11.50
CA VAL A 141 7.00 -7.87 -12.77
C VAL A 141 6.65 -9.13 -13.57
N LEU A 142 7.62 -10.02 -13.78
CA LEU A 142 7.39 -11.25 -14.52
C LEU A 142 6.48 -12.23 -13.76
N GLY A 143 6.64 -12.35 -12.44
CA GLY A 143 5.87 -13.30 -11.63
C GLY A 143 4.37 -13.02 -11.62
N TYR A 144 3.97 -11.75 -11.66
CA TYR A 144 2.58 -11.33 -11.70
C TYR A 144 2.05 -11.06 -13.12
N ASN A 145 2.88 -11.27 -14.14
CA ASN A 145 2.60 -10.94 -15.54
C ASN A 145 2.17 -9.47 -15.71
N ILE A 146 2.92 -8.58 -15.05
CA ILE A 146 2.75 -7.14 -15.19
C ILE A 146 3.34 -6.74 -16.55
N ILE A 147 2.57 -6.02 -17.34
CA ILE A 147 2.97 -5.52 -18.65
C ILE A 147 3.96 -4.37 -18.42
N THR A 148 5.12 -4.46 -19.06
CA THR A 148 6.11 -3.38 -19.10
C THR A 148 5.83 -2.46 -20.29
N ASP A 149 6.15 -1.17 -20.14
CA ASP A 149 6.19 -0.23 -21.26
C ASP A 149 7.46 0.64 -21.16
N ASP A 150 7.87 1.22 -22.28
CA ASP A 150 9.02 2.11 -22.42
C ASP A 150 8.65 3.55 -21.98
N ASN A 151 8.11 3.67 -20.76
CA ASN A 151 7.76 4.96 -20.19
C ASN A 151 9.04 5.71 -19.75
N ASP A 152 9.50 6.62 -20.62
CA ASP A 152 10.75 7.36 -20.46
C ASP A 152 10.71 8.48 -19.41
N PHE A 153 9.55 8.74 -18.79
CA PHE A 153 9.35 9.85 -17.86
C PHE A 153 9.86 9.54 -16.44
N ILE A 154 9.87 8.27 -16.02
CA ILE A 154 10.41 7.87 -14.73
C ILE A 154 11.86 7.44 -14.91
N ARG A 155 12.76 8.06 -14.14
CA ARG A 155 14.20 7.79 -14.19
C ARG A 155 14.78 7.75 -12.79
N PHE A 156 15.81 6.95 -12.58
CA PHE A 156 16.62 6.93 -11.37
C PHE A 156 18.04 7.32 -11.75
N ALA A 157 18.74 8.04 -10.86
CA ALA A 157 20.09 8.55 -11.14
C ALA A 157 21.12 7.45 -11.44
N ASP A 158 20.89 6.22 -10.95
CA ASP A 158 21.79 5.08 -11.05
C ASP A 158 21.22 3.90 -11.86
N VAL A 159 20.20 4.15 -12.68
CA VAL A 159 19.59 3.12 -13.55
C VAL A 159 19.54 3.63 -14.98
N GLU A 160 20.59 3.32 -15.74
CA GLU A 160 20.66 3.58 -17.18
C GLU A 160 19.78 2.63 -17.98
N LYS A 161 19.34 3.05 -19.19
CA LYS A 161 18.55 2.22 -20.12
C LYS A 161 19.24 0.91 -20.52
N SER A 162 20.57 0.90 -20.52
CA SER A 162 21.41 -0.28 -20.80
C SER A 162 21.36 -1.33 -19.69
N ASN A 163 20.86 -0.98 -18.50
CA ASN A 163 20.74 -1.90 -17.38
C ASN A 163 19.70 -2.99 -17.70
N GLY A 164 20.10 -4.27 -17.59
CA GLY A 164 19.20 -5.40 -17.86
C GLY A 164 17.99 -5.54 -16.92
N SER A 165 17.84 -4.66 -15.91
CA SER A 165 16.66 -4.54 -15.06
C SER A 165 15.87 -3.24 -15.28
N TYR A 166 16.28 -2.38 -16.22
CA TYR A 166 15.73 -1.04 -16.43
C TYR A 166 14.19 -1.05 -16.54
N GLU A 167 13.65 -1.78 -17.52
CA GLU A 167 12.19 -1.82 -17.78
C GLU A 167 11.40 -2.24 -16.53
N TYR A 168 11.89 -3.22 -15.77
CA TYR A 168 11.18 -3.72 -14.58
C TYR A 168 11.24 -2.72 -13.43
N ILE A 169 12.38 -2.04 -13.26
CA ILE A 169 12.57 -1.03 -12.22
C ILE A 169 11.66 0.17 -12.47
N ILE A 170 11.58 0.63 -13.72
CA ILE A 170 10.70 1.73 -14.12
C ILE A 170 9.23 1.32 -13.94
N THR A 171 8.86 0.10 -14.35
CA THR A 171 7.50 -0.42 -14.19
C THR A 171 7.06 -0.45 -12.73
N ILE A 172 7.87 -0.99 -11.80
CA ILE A 172 7.48 -1.00 -10.37
C ILE A 172 7.45 0.40 -9.75
N ALA A 173 8.12 1.39 -10.36
CA ALA A 173 8.06 2.78 -9.94
C ALA A 173 6.78 3.46 -10.42
N GLU A 174 6.39 3.23 -11.68
CA GLU A 174 5.11 3.71 -12.21
C GLU A 174 3.93 3.20 -11.40
N LEU A 175 4.00 1.93 -10.97
CA LEU A 175 2.93 1.28 -10.22
C LEU A 175 2.96 1.55 -8.71
N ASN A 176 3.85 2.44 -8.23
CA ASN A 176 4.05 2.71 -6.80
C ASN A 176 4.37 1.46 -5.96
N ILE A 177 4.92 0.41 -6.58
CA ILE A 177 5.44 -0.77 -5.90
C ILE A 177 6.78 -0.42 -5.23
N THR A 178 7.59 0.45 -5.84
CA THR A 178 8.72 1.11 -5.16
C THR A 178 8.36 2.51 -4.68
N THR A 179 8.85 2.86 -3.50
CA THR A 179 8.74 4.21 -2.92
C THR A 179 10.00 5.05 -3.15
N THR A 180 11.01 4.49 -3.84
CA THR A 180 12.18 5.27 -4.27
C THR A 180 11.73 6.36 -5.23
N ARG A 181 12.11 7.62 -4.94
CA ARG A 181 11.74 8.79 -5.73
C ARG A 181 12.39 8.75 -7.13
N PRO A 182 11.69 9.16 -8.20
CA PRO A 182 12.34 9.49 -9.46
C PRO A 182 13.47 10.51 -9.23
N GLY A 183 14.58 10.38 -9.95
CA GLY A 183 15.81 11.15 -9.75
C GLY A 183 16.70 10.65 -8.62
N ALA A 184 16.17 9.89 -7.65
CA ALA A 184 16.99 9.28 -6.59
C ALA A 184 17.73 8.02 -7.09
N GLN A 185 18.58 7.45 -6.24
CA GLN A 185 19.26 6.18 -6.51
C GLN A 185 18.37 4.99 -6.14
N PHE A 186 18.05 4.15 -7.12
CA PHE A 186 17.34 2.89 -6.92
C PHE A 186 18.24 1.79 -6.37
N LYS A 187 19.55 1.85 -6.59
CA LYS A 187 20.55 0.87 -6.17
C LYS A 187 20.28 -0.55 -6.69
N PRO A 188 20.21 -0.75 -8.02
CA PRO A 188 19.77 -2.01 -8.63
C PRO A 188 20.66 -3.22 -8.28
N ASN A 189 21.95 -2.98 -8.00
CA ASN A 189 22.92 -4.02 -7.67
C ASN A 189 23.05 -4.28 -6.15
N HIS A 190 22.41 -3.47 -5.30
CA HIS A 190 22.44 -3.70 -3.86
C HIS A 190 21.51 -4.85 -3.46
N PRO A 191 21.88 -5.65 -2.44
CA PRO A 191 20.99 -6.65 -1.86
C PRO A 191 19.69 -6.06 -1.34
N VAL A 192 18.58 -6.76 -1.56
CA VAL A 192 17.29 -6.41 -0.94
C VAL A 192 17.20 -7.00 0.47
N THR A 193 16.79 -6.18 1.45
CA THR A 193 16.59 -6.66 2.83
C THR A 193 15.26 -7.40 2.99
N ARG A 194 15.09 -8.16 4.07
CA ARG A 194 13.85 -8.88 4.39
C ARG A 194 12.64 -7.95 4.55
N ALA A 195 12.83 -6.78 5.16
CA ALA A 195 11.79 -5.76 5.29
C ALA A 195 11.42 -5.16 3.91
N GLN A 196 12.42 -4.80 3.11
CA GLN A 196 12.20 -4.27 1.76
C GLN A 196 11.49 -5.28 0.87
N MET A 197 11.95 -6.53 0.84
CA MET A 197 11.33 -7.59 0.05
C MET A 197 9.85 -7.81 0.43
N ALA A 198 9.53 -7.78 1.73
CA ALA A 198 8.14 -7.88 2.18
C ALA A 198 7.31 -6.70 1.68
N ALA A 199 7.80 -5.47 1.83
CA ALA A 199 7.11 -4.27 1.38
C ALA A 199 6.87 -4.24 -0.15
N PHE A 200 7.87 -4.62 -0.95
CA PHE A 200 7.72 -4.73 -2.40
C PHE A 200 6.71 -5.79 -2.81
N LEU A 201 6.83 -7.00 -2.25
CA LEU A 201 5.93 -8.11 -2.60
C LEU A 201 4.49 -7.82 -2.15
N TYR A 202 4.29 -7.23 -0.97
CA TYR A 202 2.97 -6.82 -0.50
C TYR A 202 2.30 -5.81 -1.43
N ARG A 203 2.98 -4.72 -1.79
CA ARG A 203 2.43 -3.74 -2.75
C ARG A 203 2.16 -4.34 -4.13
N THR A 204 2.96 -5.33 -4.54
CA THR A 204 2.71 -6.05 -5.80
C THR A 204 1.44 -6.91 -5.70
N MET A 205 1.21 -7.57 -4.56
CA MET A 205 -0.02 -8.35 -4.32
C MET A 205 -1.25 -7.44 -4.32
N GLU A 206 -1.20 -6.31 -3.61
CA GLU A 206 -2.26 -5.29 -3.60
C GLU A 206 -2.59 -4.79 -5.01
N PHE A 207 -1.57 -4.49 -5.81
CA PHE A 207 -1.74 -4.12 -7.22
C PHE A 207 -2.41 -5.24 -8.03
N ASP A 208 -1.97 -6.47 -7.85
CA ASP A 208 -2.49 -7.62 -8.61
C ASP A 208 -3.93 -7.98 -8.21
N ASP A 209 -4.28 -7.84 -6.95
CA ASP A 209 -5.65 -8.06 -6.46
C ASP A 209 -6.60 -7.01 -7.06
N LYS A 210 -6.20 -5.72 -7.07
CA LYS A 210 -6.94 -4.66 -7.79
C LYS A 210 -7.10 -4.97 -9.28
N ARG A 211 -6.08 -5.56 -9.92
CA ARG A 211 -6.16 -5.98 -11.32
C ARG A 211 -7.14 -7.14 -11.53
N LYS A 212 -7.10 -8.16 -10.68
CA LYS A 212 -8.02 -9.32 -10.73
C LYS A 212 -9.47 -8.93 -10.49
N GLU A 213 -9.70 -7.97 -9.59
CA GLU A 213 -11.01 -7.39 -9.31
C GLU A 213 -11.48 -6.43 -10.43
N GLY A 214 -10.65 -6.21 -11.44
CA GLY A 214 -10.96 -5.30 -12.54
C GLY A 214 -11.00 -3.83 -12.12
N GLN A 215 -10.42 -3.47 -10.97
CA GLN A 215 -10.25 -2.08 -10.56
C GLN A 215 -9.11 -1.41 -11.31
N ILE A 216 -8.06 -2.15 -11.67
CA ILE A 216 -6.96 -1.65 -12.50
C ILE A 216 -6.92 -2.43 -13.81
N VAL A 217 -6.81 -1.74 -14.95
CA VAL A 217 -6.65 -2.36 -16.27
C VAL A 217 -5.53 -1.73 -17.06
N TYR A 218 -4.95 -2.51 -17.96
CA TYR A 218 -3.98 -2.00 -18.91
C TYR A 218 -4.71 -1.33 -20.08
N ASP A 219 -4.50 -0.04 -20.25
CA ASP A 219 -4.95 0.73 -21.42
C ASP A 219 -3.88 0.66 -22.50
N LYS A 220 -4.17 -0.03 -23.61
CA LYS A 220 -3.23 -0.21 -24.73
C LYS A 220 -2.89 1.09 -25.45
N ASN A 221 -3.80 2.07 -25.44
CA ASN A 221 -3.59 3.35 -26.12
C ASN A 221 -2.71 4.26 -25.26
N LYS A 222 -2.97 4.28 -23.95
CA LYS A 222 -2.18 5.03 -22.98
C LYS A 222 -0.90 4.33 -22.57
N LYS A 223 -0.74 3.05 -22.92
CA LYS A 223 0.47 2.28 -22.62
C LYS A 223 0.77 2.22 -21.12
N ALA A 224 -0.29 2.15 -20.32
CA ALA A 224 -0.23 2.28 -18.87
C ALA A 224 -1.39 1.57 -18.18
N TYR A 225 -1.22 1.29 -16.89
CA TYR A 225 -2.31 0.80 -16.03
C TYR A 225 -3.16 1.96 -15.51
N VAL A 226 -4.49 1.81 -15.59
CA VAL A 226 -5.48 2.85 -15.22
C VAL A 226 -6.53 2.29 -14.26
N ASP A 227 -7.05 3.13 -13.36
CA ASP A 227 -8.12 2.76 -12.43
C ASP A 227 -9.50 2.86 -13.12
N LYS A 228 -10.32 1.82 -13.03
CA LYS A 228 -11.67 1.72 -13.63
C LYS A 228 -12.76 2.33 -12.76
N LYS A 229 -12.59 2.43 -11.43
CA LYS A 229 -13.65 2.89 -10.51
C LYS A 229 -13.79 4.42 -10.40
N GLN A 230 -12.99 5.18 -11.15
CA GLN A 230 -13.31 6.59 -11.43
C GLN A 230 -14.42 6.79 -12.50
N VAL A 231 -15.09 5.72 -12.96
CA VAL A 231 -16.35 5.80 -13.73
C VAL A 231 -17.30 4.67 -13.33
N SER A 232 -18.24 4.89 -12.39
CA SER A 232 -19.53 4.16 -12.30
C SER A 232 -20.57 4.88 -11.38
N PRO A 233 -21.89 4.81 -11.68
CA PRO A 233 -22.94 5.75 -11.23
C PRO A 233 -23.62 5.43 -9.87
N PRO A 234 -24.47 6.34 -9.34
CA PRO A 234 -24.85 6.40 -7.93
C PRO A 234 -25.99 5.46 -7.54
N THR A 235 -26.02 5.07 -6.26
CA THR A 235 -27.27 4.76 -5.56
C THR A 235 -27.65 6.00 -4.76
N THR A 236 -28.74 6.65 -5.15
CA THR A 236 -29.26 7.88 -4.53
C THR A 236 -30.03 7.56 -3.26
N GLU A 237 -29.73 8.28 -2.17
CA GLU A 237 -30.65 8.47 -1.05
C GLU A 237 -30.95 9.98 -0.91
N PRO A 238 -32.20 10.40 -0.61
CA PRO A 238 -32.58 11.82 -0.64
C PRO A 238 -31.95 12.64 0.50
N PRO A 239 -31.64 13.93 0.28
CA PRO A 239 -31.00 14.77 1.29
C PRO A 239 -31.99 15.25 2.36
N LYS A 240 -31.53 15.26 3.61
CA LYS A 240 -32.17 15.94 4.74
C LYS A 240 -31.53 17.34 4.90
N PRO A 241 -32.28 18.41 5.22
CA PRO A 241 -31.72 19.76 5.29
C PRO A 241 -30.93 20.02 6.59
N THR A 242 -29.81 20.73 6.48
CA THR A 242 -28.97 21.19 7.60
C THR A 242 -28.71 22.72 7.45
N PRO A 243 -28.58 23.49 8.55
CA PRO A 243 -28.82 24.94 8.59
C PRO A 243 -27.64 25.84 8.16
N GLU A 244 -27.98 27.13 8.03
CA GLU A 244 -27.19 28.28 7.55
C GLU A 244 -25.95 28.64 8.41
N PRO A 245 -24.84 29.14 7.81
CA PRO A 245 -23.60 29.48 8.52
C PRO A 245 -23.63 30.86 9.21
N PRO A 246 -22.91 31.04 10.35
CA PRO A 246 -22.83 32.34 11.01
C PRO A 246 -21.83 33.31 10.35
N LYS A 247 -22.15 34.62 10.48
CA LYS A 247 -21.54 35.81 9.86
C LYS A 247 -20.19 36.23 10.50
N PRO A 248 -19.27 36.92 9.79
CA PRO A 248 -17.87 37.08 10.20
C PRO A 248 -17.58 38.27 11.14
N THR A 249 -16.46 38.20 11.87
CA THR A 249 -15.88 39.23 12.76
C THR A 249 -14.51 39.68 12.20
N PRO A 250 -14.03 40.93 12.42
CA PRO A 250 -13.08 41.62 11.54
C PRO A 250 -11.59 41.29 11.74
N GLU A 251 -10.83 41.54 10.68
CA GLU A 251 -9.43 41.15 10.42
C GLU A 251 -8.39 42.14 11.05
N PRO A 252 -7.33 41.65 11.72
CA PRO A 252 -6.14 42.44 12.07
C PRO A 252 -5.15 42.58 10.88
N PRO A 253 -4.15 43.48 10.96
CA PRO A 253 -3.51 44.10 9.79
C PRO A 253 -2.59 43.16 8.99
N LYS A 254 -2.59 43.42 7.68
CA LYS A 254 -1.92 42.66 6.61
C LYS A 254 -0.38 42.71 6.67
N PRO A 255 0.33 41.57 6.60
CA PRO A 255 1.77 41.53 6.35
C PRO A 255 2.14 41.73 4.87
N THR A 256 3.37 42.19 4.65
CA THR A 256 4.17 42.26 3.40
C THR A 256 3.96 41.05 2.46
N PRO A 257 4.10 41.15 1.11
CA PRO A 257 3.77 40.05 0.20
C PRO A 257 4.68 38.83 0.42
N GLU A 258 4.23 37.93 1.28
CA GLU A 258 4.84 36.64 1.51
C GLU A 258 4.65 35.80 0.24
N GLN A 259 5.70 35.10 -0.20
CA GLN A 259 5.55 34.19 -1.33
C GLN A 259 4.46 33.14 -0.99
N PRO A 260 3.64 32.72 -1.96
CA PRO A 260 2.59 31.74 -1.70
C PRO A 260 3.20 30.49 -1.04
N SER A 261 2.52 29.92 -0.05
CA SER A 261 2.95 28.67 0.57
C SER A 261 3.14 27.56 -0.47
N LEU A 262 3.97 26.56 -0.20
CA LEU A 262 4.19 25.43 -1.12
C LEU A 262 2.87 24.76 -1.53
N ALA A 263 1.94 24.59 -0.58
CA ALA A 263 0.59 24.11 -0.87
C ALA A 263 -0.19 25.01 -1.85
N ALA A 264 -0.13 26.34 -1.69
CA ALA A 264 -0.75 27.27 -2.63
C ALA A 264 -0.08 27.20 -4.01
N GLN A 265 1.25 27.06 -4.05
CA GLN A 265 2.00 26.86 -5.29
C GLN A 265 1.62 25.55 -5.99
N THR A 266 1.33 24.47 -5.24
CA THR A 266 0.82 23.20 -5.80
C THR A 266 -0.48 23.40 -6.57
N ILE A 267 -1.43 24.12 -5.99
CA ILE A 267 -2.72 24.41 -6.63
C ILE A 267 -2.52 25.25 -7.90
N ILE A 268 -1.64 26.26 -7.84
CA ILE A 268 -1.30 27.09 -9.00
C ILE A 268 -0.69 26.24 -10.12
N ALA A 269 0.28 25.37 -9.79
CA ALA A 269 0.97 24.53 -10.76
C ALA A 269 0.02 23.49 -11.41
N ILE A 270 -0.87 22.87 -10.63
CA ILE A 270 -1.92 21.99 -11.16
C ILE A 270 -2.86 22.76 -12.10
N ASN A 271 -3.31 23.94 -11.71
CA ASN A 271 -4.20 24.73 -12.56
C ASN A 271 -3.50 25.27 -13.82
N ALA A 272 -2.18 25.47 -13.80
CA ALA A 272 -1.40 25.76 -14.99
C ALA A 272 -1.37 24.58 -15.96
N LYS A 273 -1.20 23.35 -15.45
CA LYS A 273 -1.27 22.11 -16.23
C LYS A 273 -2.64 21.88 -16.85
N ARG A 274 -3.70 22.07 -16.05
CA ARG A 274 -5.09 21.97 -16.52
C ARG A 274 -5.39 22.98 -17.64
N LYS A 275 -4.89 24.22 -17.48
CA LYS A 275 -4.98 25.24 -18.53
C LYS A 275 -4.23 24.82 -19.80
N ALA A 276 -3.02 24.27 -19.69
CA ALA A 276 -2.26 23.77 -20.83
C ALA A 276 -2.96 22.60 -21.54
N ALA A 277 -3.61 21.73 -20.78
CA ALA A 277 -4.43 20.63 -21.27
C ALA A 277 -5.84 21.05 -21.73
N LYS A 278 -6.17 22.34 -21.69
CA LYS A 278 -7.48 22.91 -22.08
C LYS A 278 -8.67 22.32 -21.31
N VAL A 279 -8.49 21.98 -20.04
CA VAL A 279 -9.57 21.58 -19.12
C VAL A 279 -9.80 22.66 -18.06
N SER A 280 -11.03 22.71 -17.52
CA SER A 280 -11.44 23.71 -16.53
C SER A 280 -10.51 23.72 -15.31
N GLN A 281 -10.10 24.90 -14.86
CA GLN A 281 -9.32 25.05 -13.64
C GLN A 281 -10.16 24.68 -12.40
N LEU A 282 -9.51 24.15 -11.37
CA LEU A 282 -10.13 23.77 -10.11
C LEU A 282 -10.19 24.96 -9.16
N GLN A 283 -11.29 25.08 -8.44
CA GLN A 283 -11.45 26.06 -7.38
C GLN A 283 -10.71 25.60 -6.12
N ALA A 284 -9.85 26.45 -5.57
CA ALA A 284 -9.21 26.17 -4.29
C ALA A 284 -10.28 26.07 -3.17
N ASP A 285 -10.26 25.00 -2.39
CA ASP A 285 -11.18 24.76 -1.29
C ASP A 285 -10.42 24.81 0.06
N PRO A 286 -10.64 25.84 0.89
CA PRO A 286 -9.98 25.96 2.19
C PRO A 286 -10.24 24.79 3.14
N ALA A 287 -11.43 24.16 3.09
CA ALA A 287 -11.70 22.99 3.91
C ALA A 287 -10.85 21.80 3.45
N LEU A 288 -10.74 21.59 2.13
CA LEU A 288 -9.94 20.52 1.56
C LEU A 288 -8.42 20.75 1.75
N ASN A 289 -7.96 22.01 1.77
CA ASN A 289 -6.59 22.37 2.18
C ASN A 289 -6.27 21.90 3.60
N ARG A 290 -7.18 22.13 4.56
CA ARG A 290 -6.98 21.70 5.96
C ARG A 290 -6.86 20.18 6.07
N ILE A 291 -7.66 19.45 5.30
CA ILE A 291 -7.63 17.98 5.28
C ILE A 291 -6.33 17.48 4.64
N ALA A 292 -5.94 18.06 3.51
CA ALA A 292 -4.68 17.73 2.84
C ALA A 292 -3.47 18.03 3.75
N ALA A 293 -3.49 19.14 4.48
CA ALA A 293 -2.45 19.48 5.45
C ALA A 293 -2.41 18.49 6.62
N ALA A 294 -3.56 18.13 7.19
CA ALA A 294 -3.62 17.12 8.25
C ALA A 294 -3.10 15.75 7.80
N LYS A 295 -3.33 15.37 6.53
CA LYS A 295 -2.79 14.15 5.93
C LYS A 295 -1.29 14.29 5.75
N ALA A 296 -0.80 15.39 5.19
CA ALA A 296 0.62 15.64 4.99
C ALA A 296 1.38 15.58 6.33
N GLU A 297 0.83 16.16 7.39
CA GLU A 297 1.39 16.06 8.74
C GLU A 297 1.44 14.63 9.27
N ASP A 298 0.41 13.82 9.04
CA ASP A 298 0.41 12.41 9.45
C ASP A 298 1.49 11.61 8.71
N LEU A 299 1.65 11.86 7.41
CA LEU A 299 2.71 11.27 6.60
C LEU A 299 4.10 11.70 7.10
N ALA A 300 4.28 13.00 7.37
CA ALA A 300 5.54 13.57 7.87
C ALA A 300 5.90 13.08 9.27
N LYS A 301 4.93 13.02 10.20
CA LYS A 301 5.15 12.49 11.56
C LYS A 301 5.64 11.05 11.55
N ARG A 302 5.27 10.28 10.52
CA ARG A 302 5.57 8.86 10.38
C ARG A 302 6.75 8.58 9.46
N GLY A 303 7.18 9.55 8.66
CA GLY A 303 8.24 9.35 7.68
C GLY A 303 7.82 8.42 6.52
N GLU A 304 6.53 8.35 6.19
CA GLU A 304 5.97 7.34 5.28
C GLU A 304 4.97 7.92 4.27
N LEU A 305 5.07 7.48 3.01
CA LEU A 305 4.04 7.70 1.99
C LEU A 305 3.06 6.53 1.93
N THR A 306 1.84 6.76 2.40
CA THR A 306 0.75 5.79 2.36
C THR A 306 -0.60 6.45 2.07
N HIS A 307 -1.40 5.82 1.22
CA HIS A 307 -2.77 6.23 0.95
C HIS A 307 -3.71 5.92 2.14
N ILE A 308 -3.40 4.90 2.93
CA ILE A 308 -4.16 4.56 4.14
C ILE A 308 -3.43 5.16 5.34
N SER A 309 -4.00 6.22 5.90
CA SER A 309 -3.45 6.84 7.11
C SER A 309 -3.71 5.94 8.31
N PRO A 310 -2.71 5.60 9.13
CA PRO A 310 -2.96 4.90 10.39
C PRO A 310 -3.80 5.73 11.38
N THR A 311 -3.83 7.05 11.22
CA THR A 311 -4.63 7.98 12.05
C THR A 311 -6.05 8.15 11.52
N TYR A 312 -6.17 8.37 10.21
CA TYR A 312 -7.43 8.78 9.57
C TYR A 312 -8.13 7.69 8.77
N GLY A 313 -7.46 6.57 8.50
CA GLY A 313 -7.94 5.51 7.61
C GLY A 313 -7.69 5.85 6.15
N THR A 314 -8.51 5.27 5.28
CA THR A 314 -8.61 5.63 3.85
C THR A 314 -8.96 7.12 3.69
N THR A 315 -8.69 7.69 2.51
CA THR A 315 -9.06 9.09 2.21
C THR A 315 -10.56 9.34 2.36
N ALA A 316 -11.41 8.38 2.00
CA ALA A 316 -12.86 8.49 2.20
C ALA A 316 -13.24 8.57 3.69
N GLU A 317 -12.63 7.73 4.53
CA GLU A 317 -12.83 7.79 5.99
C GLU A 317 -12.31 9.10 6.57
N MET A 318 -11.18 9.61 6.05
CA MET A 318 -10.65 10.90 6.45
C MET A 318 -11.60 12.04 6.09
N LEU A 319 -12.06 12.14 4.84
CA LEU A 319 -13.02 13.17 4.41
C LEU A 319 -14.29 13.14 5.29
N LYS A 320 -14.77 11.93 5.61
CA LYS A 320 -15.90 11.75 6.54
C LYS A 320 -15.59 12.22 7.96
N LYS A 321 -14.41 11.92 8.51
CA LYS A 321 -14.00 12.38 9.86
C LYS A 321 -13.91 13.91 9.96
N PHE A 322 -13.59 14.57 8.86
CA PHE A 322 -13.52 16.03 8.77
C PHE A 322 -14.86 16.67 8.36
N ASP A 323 -15.94 15.89 8.31
CA ASP A 323 -17.29 16.34 7.91
C ASP A 323 -17.28 17.08 6.55
N TYR A 324 -16.47 16.57 5.62
CA TYR A 324 -16.32 17.15 4.29
C TYR A 324 -17.29 16.48 3.30
N ASN A 325 -18.19 17.28 2.74
CA ASN A 325 -19.15 16.82 1.75
C ASN A 325 -18.54 16.80 0.35
N TYR A 326 -18.70 15.66 -0.34
CA TYR A 326 -18.26 15.46 -1.72
C TYR A 326 -19.15 14.45 -2.45
N ILE A 327 -19.20 14.56 -3.78
CA ILE A 327 -19.80 13.58 -4.70
C ILE A 327 -18.72 12.60 -5.17
N GLU A 328 -17.56 13.13 -5.55
CA GLU A 328 -16.38 12.37 -5.97
C GLU A 328 -15.13 12.98 -5.33
N PHE A 329 -14.09 12.16 -5.16
CA PHE A 329 -12.80 12.61 -4.66
C PHE A 329 -11.63 11.92 -5.36
N GLY A 330 -10.47 12.56 -5.31
CA GLY A 330 -9.19 12.01 -5.73
C GLY A 330 -8.10 12.39 -4.75
N GLU A 331 -7.01 11.62 -4.73
CA GLU A 331 -5.84 11.88 -3.89
C GLU A 331 -4.56 11.65 -4.69
N ASN A 332 -3.67 12.64 -4.65
CA ASN A 332 -2.29 12.48 -5.02
C ASN A 332 -1.43 12.73 -3.77
N ILE A 333 -0.49 11.84 -3.49
CA ILE A 333 0.51 12.02 -2.44
C ILE A 333 1.91 11.97 -3.05
N GLY A 334 2.85 12.65 -2.40
CA GLY A 334 4.25 12.66 -2.82
C GLY A 334 5.14 13.14 -1.69
N MET A 335 6.44 12.90 -1.79
CA MET A 335 7.38 13.39 -0.79
C MET A 335 8.73 13.67 -1.43
N GLY A 336 9.46 14.62 -0.85
CA GLY A 336 10.87 14.85 -1.19
C GLY A 336 11.14 15.71 -2.38
N PHE A 337 10.15 16.46 -2.83
CA PHE A 337 10.32 17.54 -3.78
C PHE A 337 10.43 18.83 -2.98
N ASP A 338 11.34 19.69 -3.39
CA ASP A 338 11.53 21.01 -2.76
C ASP A 338 10.62 22.07 -3.41
N ASP A 339 10.04 21.74 -4.57
CA ASP A 339 9.30 22.65 -5.41
C ASP A 339 7.95 22.07 -5.90
N ALA A 340 6.95 22.95 -5.95
CA ALA A 340 5.58 22.60 -6.33
C ALA A 340 5.43 22.25 -7.81
N LYS A 341 6.23 22.85 -8.70
CA LYS A 341 6.24 22.51 -10.11
C LYS A 341 6.82 21.11 -10.31
N GLU A 342 7.89 20.76 -9.62
CA GLU A 342 8.51 19.43 -9.74
C GLU A 342 7.58 18.30 -9.30
N ILE A 343 6.92 18.42 -8.13
CA ILE A 343 5.98 17.38 -7.68
C ILE A 343 4.76 17.27 -8.60
N THR A 344 4.25 18.40 -9.11
CA THR A 344 3.10 18.37 -10.01
C THR A 344 3.48 17.90 -11.43
N ASP A 345 4.72 18.10 -11.87
CA ASP A 345 5.31 17.45 -13.04
C ASP A 345 5.38 15.94 -12.83
N ALA A 346 5.87 15.48 -11.68
CA ALA A 346 5.92 14.06 -11.33
C ALA A 346 4.52 13.42 -11.29
N TRP A 347 3.53 14.08 -10.68
CA TRP A 347 2.14 13.60 -10.67
C TRP A 347 1.52 13.58 -12.06
N ALA A 348 1.79 14.58 -12.90
CA ALA A 348 1.30 14.59 -14.27
C ALA A 348 1.98 13.55 -15.18
N ALA A 349 3.13 13.02 -14.80
CA ALA A 349 3.85 11.98 -15.54
C ALA A 349 3.49 10.55 -15.10
N GLN A 350 2.83 10.39 -13.95
CA GLN A 350 2.41 9.10 -13.42
C GLN A 350 0.95 8.86 -13.77
N SER A 351 0.67 7.82 -14.57
CA SER A 351 -0.63 7.54 -15.18
C SER A 351 -1.81 7.52 -14.20
N GLY A 352 -1.61 7.08 -12.95
CA GLY A 352 -2.64 7.14 -11.89
C GLY A 352 -2.84 8.54 -11.28
N ASN A 353 -1.79 9.34 -11.13
CA ASN A 353 -1.85 10.67 -10.54
C ASN A 353 -2.27 11.74 -11.57
N GLU A 354 -1.92 11.55 -12.84
CA GLU A 354 -2.31 12.41 -13.96
C GLU A 354 -3.83 12.38 -14.16
N GLN A 355 -4.46 11.21 -13.96
CA GLN A 355 -5.92 11.07 -13.99
C GLN A 355 -6.57 12.04 -13.02
N ASN A 356 -6.06 12.20 -11.79
CA ASN A 356 -6.59 13.17 -10.86
C ASN A 356 -6.33 14.61 -11.29
N VAL A 357 -5.11 14.92 -11.76
CA VAL A 357 -4.71 16.27 -12.20
C VAL A 357 -5.57 16.77 -13.36
N LEU A 358 -5.90 15.90 -14.33
CA LEU A 358 -6.62 16.26 -15.55
C LEU A 358 -8.09 15.81 -15.56
N CYS A 359 -8.58 15.15 -14.51
CA CYS A 359 -9.99 14.74 -14.41
C CYS A 359 -10.91 15.97 -14.54
N THR A 360 -11.82 15.91 -15.50
CA THR A 360 -12.78 16.98 -15.80
C THR A 360 -13.98 16.96 -14.84
N VAL A 361 -14.13 15.91 -14.02
CA VAL A 361 -15.23 15.77 -13.06
C VAL A 361 -14.99 16.58 -11.79
N PHE A 362 -13.73 16.71 -11.36
CA PHE A 362 -13.39 17.52 -10.20
C PHE A 362 -13.60 19.01 -10.47
N THR A 363 -14.15 19.69 -9.48
CA THR A 363 -14.41 21.14 -9.51
C THR A 363 -13.57 21.87 -8.47
N HIS A 364 -13.11 21.18 -7.44
CA HIS A 364 -12.36 21.74 -6.33
C HIS A 364 -11.04 21.00 -6.09
N ILE A 365 -10.10 21.72 -5.49
CA ILE A 365 -8.79 21.20 -5.09
C ILE A 365 -8.40 21.74 -3.71
N GLY A 366 -7.81 20.85 -2.91
CA GLY A 366 -7.06 21.19 -1.72
C GLY A 366 -5.62 20.71 -1.85
N ALA A 367 -4.68 21.43 -1.26
CA ALA A 367 -3.30 21.01 -1.15
C ALA A 367 -2.77 21.25 0.26
N GLY A 368 -1.84 20.40 0.68
CA GLY A 368 -1.18 20.48 1.98
C GLY A 368 0.24 19.95 1.90
N THR A 369 1.11 20.55 2.70
CA THR A 369 2.49 20.13 2.84
C THR A 369 2.89 20.06 4.30
N ALA A 370 3.76 19.11 4.67
CA ALA A 370 4.38 19.06 5.99
C ALA A 370 5.80 18.51 5.88
N THR A 371 6.69 18.92 6.77
CA THR A 371 8.09 18.50 6.75
C THR A 371 8.37 17.58 7.94
N ASP A 372 9.04 16.45 7.70
CA ASP A 372 9.49 15.58 8.79
C ASP A 372 10.75 16.12 9.50
N LYS A 373 11.17 15.43 10.56
CA LYS A 373 12.33 15.83 11.37
C LYS A 373 13.66 15.73 10.60
N GLU A 374 13.68 14.98 9.49
CA GLU A 374 14.82 14.86 8.57
C GLU A 374 14.81 15.93 7.47
N GLY A 375 13.81 16.82 7.44
CA GLY A 375 13.69 17.88 6.44
C GLY A 375 13.02 17.45 5.13
N THR A 376 12.46 16.23 5.05
CA THR A 376 11.70 15.79 3.87
C THR A 376 10.31 16.42 3.88
N ILE A 377 9.94 17.06 2.78
CA ILE A 377 8.61 17.63 2.57
C ILE A 377 7.66 16.56 2.02
N TYR A 378 6.51 16.37 2.66
CA TYR A 378 5.39 15.56 2.21
C TYR A 378 4.34 16.45 1.59
N TRP A 379 3.79 16.01 0.46
CA TRP A 379 2.85 16.73 -0.38
C TRP A 379 1.58 15.91 -0.51
N VAL A 380 0.44 16.56 -0.31
CA VAL A 380 -0.87 15.96 -0.51
C VAL A 380 -1.69 16.92 -1.36
N SER A 381 -2.28 16.42 -2.45
CA SER A 381 -3.31 17.10 -3.19
C SER A 381 -4.58 16.25 -3.16
N LEU A 382 -5.67 16.86 -2.69
CA LEU A 382 -7.00 16.27 -2.69
C LEU A 382 -7.85 17.00 -3.71
N TYR A 383 -8.64 16.23 -4.44
CA TYR A 383 -9.55 16.73 -5.47
C TYR A 383 -10.97 16.37 -5.06
N SER A 384 -11.94 17.23 -5.36
CA SER A 384 -13.33 16.91 -5.11
C SER A 384 -14.28 17.48 -6.15
N LYS A 385 -15.44 16.83 -6.25
CA LYS A 385 -16.65 17.39 -6.81
C LYS A 385 -17.62 17.62 -5.67
N LYS A 386 -18.16 18.84 -5.56
CA LYS A 386 -19.25 19.17 -4.63
C LYS A 386 -20.60 18.97 -5.29
#